data_AF-A0A8X6TZU8-F1
#
_entry.id   AF-A0A8X6TZU8-F1
#
_cell.length_a   1.000
_cell.length_b   1.000
_cell.length_c   1.000
_cell.angle_alpha   90.00
_cell.angle_beta   90.00
_cell.angle_gamma   90.00
#
_symmetry.space_group_name_H-M   'P 1'
#
loop_
_entity.id
_entity.type
_entity.pdbx_description
1 polymer ?
#
loop_
_entity_poly.entity_id
_entity_poly.type
_entity_poly.pdbx_seq_one_letter_code
_entity_poly.pdbx_strand_id
1 'polypeptide(L)'
;MSGIAKLKKDELRIEAEEIGLVVSEDMKKSELRRLIEDSDVLKNDNEAVKSAVEDVLENRNKKSDQDGEIEIERLKIERIKLELKLAQVKANGNNTSFDQGCKNEPEESLDSLIKSVKTLTIKPPSVEATLANLRTQFWVTNEFQGSETQQIKKLFSDFHLGDKKPSFLLRQMQDLSLNKVTEDFLKILWMQRLPVNVQAILSAATENLTQLAQLADKIYEFASD
;
A
#
# COMPACT_ATOMS: atom_id res chain seq x y z
N MET A 1 -9.03 -16.10 -30.45
CA MET A 1 -9.64 -15.47 -31.64
C MET A 1 -10.58 -14.32 -31.27
N SER A 2 -10.13 -13.30 -30.51
CA SER A 2 -10.97 -12.14 -30.13
C SER A 2 -10.26 -10.78 -30.30
N GLY A 3 -8.93 -10.81 -30.49
CA GLY A 3 -8.12 -9.60 -30.68
C GLY A 3 -8.36 -8.93 -32.03
N ILE A 4 -8.38 -9.70 -33.13
CA ILE A 4 -8.49 -9.13 -34.47
C ILE A 4 -9.80 -8.37 -34.65
N ALA A 5 -10.93 -8.82 -34.08
CA ALA A 5 -12.28 -8.25 -34.22
C ALA A 5 -12.38 -6.73 -33.93
N LYS A 6 -11.46 -6.17 -33.14
CA LYS A 6 -11.43 -4.75 -32.78
C LYS A 6 -10.62 -3.87 -33.74
N LEU A 7 -9.76 -4.47 -34.58
CA LEU A 7 -8.87 -3.75 -35.49
C LEU A 7 -9.63 -3.01 -36.60
N LYS A 8 -9.11 -1.86 -37.03
CA LYS A 8 -9.62 -1.05 -38.16
C LYS A 8 -9.23 -1.68 -39.51
N LYS A 9 -9.84 -1.22 -40.60
CA LYS A 9 -9.62 -1.78 -41.95
C LYS A 9 -8.13 -1.70 -42.34
N ASP A 10 -7.49 -0.58 -42.05
CA ASP A 10 -6.08 -0.33 -42.40
C ASP A 10 -5.12 -1.17 -41.54
N GLU A 11 -5.43 -1.31 -40.25
CA GLU A 11 -4.68 -2.17 -39.33
C GLU A 11 -4.76 -3.66 -39.75
N LEU A 12 -5.93 -4.12 -40.20
CA LEU A 12 -6.09 -5.48 -40.74
C LEU A 12 -5.35 -5.69 -42.04
N ARG A 13 -5.22 -4.64 -42.86
CA ARG A 13 -4.46 -4.70 -44.10
C ARG A 13 -2.96 -4.83 -43.81
N ILE A 14 -2.44 -4.04 -42.87
CA ILE A 14 -1.04 -4.13 -42.42
C ILE A 14 -0.75 -5.54 -41.89
N GLU A 15 -1.60 -6.06 -41.01
CA GLU A 15 -1.44 -7.40 -40.44
C GLU A 15 -1.47 -8.49 -41.52
N ALA A 16 -2.38 -8.38 -42.50
CA ALA A 16 -2.46 -9.33 -43.60
C ALA A 16 -1.22 -9.29 -44.50
N GLU A 17 -0.69 -8.09 -44.80
CA GLU A 17 0.53 -7.92 -45.57
C GLU A 17 1.76 -8.43 -44.81
N GLU A 18 1.79 -8.28 -43.48
CA GLU A 18 2.82 -8.81 -42.58
C GLU A 18 2.82 -10.34 -42.53
N ILE A 19 1.64 -10.97 -42.61
CA ILE A 19 1.47 -12.42 -42.74
C ILE A 19 1.72 -12.90 -44.20
N GLY A 20 2.07 -11.99 -45.12
CA GLY A 20 2.41 -12.31 -46.50
C GLY A 20 1.20 -12.59 -47.40
N LEU A 21 0.01 -12.16 -46.99
CA LEU A 21 -1.21 -12.29 -47.79
C LEU A 21 -1.31 -11.15 -48.81
N VAL A 22 -1.74 -11.47 -50.04
CA VAL A 22 -1.93 -10.47 -51.10
C VAL A 22 -3.22 -9.69 -50.82
N VAL A 23 -3.10 -8.39 -50.54
CA VAL A 23 -4.22 -7.52 -50.18
C VAL A 23 -4.42 -6.40 -51.20
N SER A 24 -5.65 -6.23 -51.69
CA SER A 24 -6.05 -5.11 -52.57
C SER A 24 -6.75 -3.99 -51.78
N GLU A 25 -6.70 -2.73 -52.26
CA GLU A 25 -7.24 -1.54 -51.55
C GLU A 25 -8.77 -1.53 -51.41
N ASP A 26 -9.44 -2.13 -52.39
CA ASP A 26 -10.89 -2.27 -52.46
C ASP A 26 -11.44 -3.40 -51.59
N MET A 27 -10.57 -4.26 -51.03
CA MET A 27 -10.98 -5.43 -50.25
C MET A 27 -11.71 -5.03 -48.95
N LYS A 28 -12.83 -5.71 -48.64
CA LYS A 28 -13.68 -5.34 -47.51
C LYS A 28 -13.07 -5.79 -46.18
N LYS A 29 -13.34 -5.04 -45.11
CA LYS A 29 -12.87 -5.32 -43.75
C LYS A 29 -13.20 -6.75 -43.28
N SER A 30 -14.40 -7.23 -43.57
CA SER A 30 -14.84 -8.59 -43.23
C SER A 30 -14.08 -9.69 -43.99
N GLU A 31 -13.64 -9.38 -45.21
CA GLU A 31 -12.92 -10.31 -46.07
C GLU A 31 -11.45 -10.42 -45.67
N LEU A 32 -10.83 -9.29 -45.32
CA LEU A 32 -9.51 -9.24 -44.68
C LEU A 32 -9.48 -10.06 -43.39
N ARG A 33 -10.50 -9.93 -42.54
CA ARG A 33 -10.63 -10.73 -41.30
C ARG A 33 -10.62 -12.22 -41.58
N ARG A 34 -11.42 -12.66 -42.56
CA ARG A 34 -11.55 -14.08 -42.89
C ARG A 34 -10.24 -14.65 -43.42
N LEU A 35 -9.53 -13.91 -44.29
CA LEU A 35 -8.24 -14.32 -44.84
C LEU A 35 -7.15 -14.46 -43.77
N ILE A 36 -7.10 -13.57 -42.80
CA ILE A 36 -6.15 -13.63 -41.67
C ILE A 36 -6.50 -14.81 -40.75
N GLU A 37 -7.79 -15.03 -40.50
CA GLU A 37 -8.29 -16.09 -39.63
C GLU A 37 -8.13 -17.50 -40.24
N ASP A 38 -8.21 -17.61 -41.57
CA ASP A 38 -8.00 -18.84 -42.35
C ASP A 38 -6.51 -19.09 -42.71
N SER A 39 -5.59 -18.16 -42.38
CA SER A 39 -4.15 -18.30 -42.69
C SER A 39 -3.47 -19.34 -41.78
N ASP A 40 -2.79 -20.30 -42.39
CA ASP A 40 -2.12 -21.44 -41.72
C ASP A 40 -0.96 -21.04 -40.77
N VAL A 41 -0.57 -19.76 -40.74
CA VAL A 41 0.47 -19.23 -39.85
C VAL A 41 0.09 -19.29 -38.36
N LEU A 42 -1.21 -19.40 -38.03
CA LEU A 42 -1.67 -19.55 -36.64
C LEU A 42 -1.75 -21.01 -36.15
N LYS A 43 -1.50 -22.01 -37.00
CA LYS A 43 -1.76 -23.41 -36.66
C LYS A 43 -0.59 -24.15 -36.00
N ASN A 44 0.67 -23.76 -36.25
CA ASN A 44 1.81 -24.58 -35.83
C ASN A 44 2.58 -24.13 -34.57
N ASP A 45 2.45 -22.88 -34.11
CA ASP A 45 3.27 -22.42 -32.96
C ASP A 45 2.53 -22.45 -31.61
N ASN A 46 1.32 -23.00 -31.55
CA ASN A 46 0.45 -22.81 -30.39
C ASN A 46 0.36 -24.03 -29.45
N GLU A 47 0.67 -25.26 -29.87
CA GLU A 47 0.49 -26.43 -28.99
C GLU A 47 1.67 -26.62 -28.02
N ALA A 48 2.91 -26.52 -28.52
CA ALA A 48 4.10 -26.60 -27.68
C ALA A 48 4.20 -25.41 -26.72
N VAL A 49 3.86 -24.21 -27.20
CA VAL A 49 3.83 -23.00 -26.37
C VAL A 49 2.67 -23.04 -25.38
N LYS A 50 1.48 -23.53 -25.75
CA LYS A 50 0.39 -23.77 -24.77
C LYS A 50 0.78 -24.79 -23.72
N SER A 51 1.38 -25.92 -24.09
CA SER A 51 1.83 -26.93 -23.13
C SER A 51 2.85 -26.36 -22.17
N ALA A 52 3.86 -25.63 -22.66
CA ALA A 52 4.87 -25.03 -21.81
C ALA A 52 4.29 -23.92 -20.91
N VAL A 53 3.31 -23.14 -21.40
CA VAL A 53 2.63 -22.11 -20.62
C VAL A 53 1.72 -22.75 -19.55
N GLU A 54 1.04 -23.85 -19.87
CA GLU A 54 0.22 -24.63 -18.92
C GLU A 54 1.10 -25.25 -17.82
N ASP A 55 2.22 -25.88 -18.18
CA ASP A 55 3.19 -26.43 -17.23
C ASP A 55 3.78 -25.35 -16.31
N VAL A 56 4.03 -24.15 -16.85
CA VAL A 56 4.53 -23.00 -16.08
C VAL A 56 3.43 -22.40 -15.18
N LEU A 57 2.17 -22.36 -15.62
CA LEU A 57 1.03 -21.90 -14.82
C LEU A 57 0.73 -22.86 -13.66
N GLU A 58 0.72 -24.16 -13.93
CA GLU A 58 0.52 -25.23 -12.95
C GLU A 58 1.65 -25.22 -11.89
N ASN A 59 2.91 -25.02 -12.30
CA ASN A 59 4.04 -24.88 -11.37
C ASN A 59 3.99 -23.60 -10.53
N ARG A 60 3.42 -22.50 -11.06
CA ARG A 60 3.33 -21.23 -10.32
C ARG A 60 2.21 -21.25 -9.28
N ASN A 61 1.13 -21.97 -9.52
CA ASN A 61 0.04 -22.18 -8.56
C ASN A 61 0.45 -23.09 -7.38
N LYS A 62 1.25 -24.14 -7.62
CA LYS A 62 1.73 -25.01 -6.53
C LYS A 62 2.70 -24.30 -5.56
N LYS A 63 3.40 -23.27 -6.05
CA LYS A 63 4.40 -22.52 -5.27
C LYS A 63 3.77 -21.46 -4.35
N SER A 64 2.61 -20.89 -4.70
CA SER A 64 1.91 -19.91 -3.85
C SER A 64 1.22 -20.56 -2.65
N ASP A 65 0.72 -21.79 -2.81
CA ASP A 65 -0.05 -22.46 -1.76
C ASP A 65 0.87 -23.07 -0.69
N GLN A 66 2.03 -23.63 -1.09
CA GLN A 66 3.03 -24.15 -0.15
C GLN A 66 3.72 -23.04 0.67
N ASP A 67 4.09 -21.91 0.05
CA ASP A 67 4.70 -20.79 0.78
C ASP A 67 3.73 -20.17 1.80
N GLY A 68 2.45 -20.07 1.45
CA GLY A 68 1.42 -19.57 2.36
C GLY A 68 1.18 -20.51 3.56
N GLU A 69 1.15 -21.81 3.32
CA GLU A 69 0.95 -22.80 4.39
C GLU A 69 2.16 -22.86 5.34
N ILE A 70 3.39 -22.77 4.81
CA ILE A 70 4.62 -22.70 5.60
C ILE A 70 4.64 -21.43 6.49
N GLU A 71 4.26 -20.27 5.96
CA GLU A 71 4.25 -19.02 6.76
C GLU A 71 3.15 -19.05 7.84
N ILE A 72 1.98 -19.64 7.54
CA ILE A 72 0.92 -19.83 8.53
C ILE A 72 1.38 -20.76 9.67
N GLU A 73 2.03 -21.87 9.36
CA GLU A 73 2.57 -22.78 10.37
C GLU A 73 3.69 -22.13 11.20
N ARG A 74 4.57 -21.37 10.55
CA ARG A 74 5.62 -20.57 11.21
C ARG A 74 5.02 -19.59 12.22
N LEU A 75 3.99 -18.84 11.84
CA LEU A 75 3.30 -17.90 12.72
C LEU A 75 2.56 -18.59 13.87
N LYS A 76 1.96 -19.78 13.64
CA LYS A 76 1.34 -20.59 14.70
C LYS A 76 2.37 -21.02 15.75
N ILE A 77 3.55 -21.47 15.34
CA ILE A 77 4.63 -21.87 16.25
C ILE A 77 5.12 -20.67 17.08
N GLU A 78 5.29 -19.51 16.45
CA GLU A 78 5.77 -18.29 17.12
C GLU A 78 4.80 -17.82 18.22
N ARG A 79 3.49 -17.87 17.96
CA ARG A 79 2.45 -17.58 18.96
C ARG A 79 2.57 -18.49 20.19
N ILE A 80 2.63 -19.80 19.99
CA ILE A 80 2.70 -20.78 21.10
C ILE A 80 3.95 -20.51 21.95
N LYS A 81 5.07 -20.19 21.29
CA LYS A 81 6.33 -19.85 21.98
C LYS A 81 6.21 -18.60 22.84
N LEU A 82 5.52 -17.56 22.35
CA LEU A 82 5.25 -16.33 23.11
C LEU A 82 4.31 -16.58 24.30
N GLU A 83 3.24 -17.37 24.10
CA GLU A 83 2.29 -17.74 25.17
C GLU A 83 2.99 -18.51 26.30
N LEU A 84 3.85 -19.48 25.98
CA LEU A 84 4.63 -20.22 26.97
C LEU A 84 5.59 -19.31 27.75
N LYS A 85 6.27 -18.37 27.06
CA LYS A 85 7.17 -17.41 27.71
C LYS A 85 6.41 -16.49 28.67
N LEU A 86 5.22 -16.03 28.27
CA LEU A 86 4.33 -15.26 29.12
C LEU A 86 3.86 -16.06 30.35
N ALA A 87 3.52 -17.34 30.17
CA ALA A 87 3.14 -18.22 31.26
C ALA A 87 4.31 -18.45 32.25
N GLN A 88 5.54 -18.59 31.76
CA GLN A 88 6.74 -18.69 32.62
C GLN A 88 7.00 -17.41 33.42
N VAL A 89 6.84 -16.24 32.81
CA VAL A 89 6.98 -14.96 33.53
C VAL A 89 5.90 -14.80 34.61
N LYS A 90 4.67 -15.26 34.33
CA LYS A 90 3.58 -15.28 35.32
C LYS A 90 3.83 -16.27 36.47
N ALA A 91 4.44 -17.43 36.19
CA ALA A 91 4.75 -18.43 37.22
C ALA A 91 5.94 -18.03 38.11
N ASN A 92 6.93 -17.31 37.57
CA ASN A 92 8.11 -16.85 38.32
C ASN A 92 7.87 -15.58 39.16
N GLY A 93 6.66 -14.99 39.11
CA GLY A 93 6.33 -13.73 39.79
C GLY A 93 5.96 -13.84 41.28
N ASN A 94 5.95 -15.04 41.86
CA ASN A 94 5.55 -15.23 43.26
C ASN A 94 6.72 -15.80 44.07
N ASN A 95 7.65 -14.94 44.51
CA ASN A 95 8.56 -15.19 45.64
C ASN A 95 9.28 -13.89 46.05
N THR A 96 8.65 -13.06 46.88
CA THR A 96 9.38 -12.20 47.83
C THR A 96 8.69 -12.28 49.18
N SER A 97 9.07 -13.30 49.93
CA SER A 97 8.95 -13.36 51.38
C SER A 97 9.72 -12.18 51.99
N PHE A 98 9.03 -11.34 52.75
CA PHE A 98 9.66 -10.40 53.67
C PHE A 98 9.15 -10.73 55.08
N ASP A 99 9.96 -11.49 55.81
CA ASP A 99 9.82 -11.75 57.24
C ASP A 99 10.66 -10.71 57.99
N GLN A 100 10.04 -9.96 58.91
CA GLN A 100 10.78 -9.41 60.05
C GLN A 100 9.79 -9.06 61.18
N GLY A 101 9.83 -9.81 62.27
CA GLY A 101 9.17 -9.46 63.53
C GLY A 101 9.97 -8.47 64.38
N CYS A 102 9.27 -7.62 65.16
CA CYS A 102 9.42 -7.44 66.62
C CYS A 102 8.69 -6.18 67.14
N LYS A 103 7.70 -6.44 68.00
CA LYS A 103 7.24 -5.75 69.24
C LYS A 103 7.67 -4.28 69.52
N ASN A 104 6.68 -3.41 69.74
CA ASN A 104 6.38 -2.64 70.99
C ASN A 104 5.59 -1.34 70.68
N GLU A 105 4.34 -1.25 71.19
CA GLU A 105 3.48 -0.12 71.66
C GLU A 105 3.86 1.36 71.36
N PRO A 106 2.93 2.34 71.25
CA PRO A 106 1.52 2.33 71.69
C PRO A 106 0.53 2.59 70.54
N GLU A 107 -0.58 1.86 70.53
CA GLU A 107 -1.63 2.04 69.53
C GLU A 107 -2.36 3.38 69.75
N GLU A 108 -2.04 4.39 68.95
CA GLU A 108 -2.99 5.47 68.68
C GLU A 108 -4.25 4.83 68.11
N SER A 109 -5.29 4.81 68.94
CA SER A 109 -6.59 4.17 68.72
C SER A 109 -7.01 4.24 67.26
N LEU A 110 -7.18 3.06 66.65
CA LEU A 110 -7.61 2.84 65.27
C LEU A 110 -8.82 3.71 64.89
N ASP A 111 -9.71 3.99 65.85
CA ASP A 111 -10.89 4.86 65.70
C ASP A 111 -10.55 6.33 65.37
N SER A 112 -9.44 6.85 65.91
CA SER A 112 -8.94 8.21 65.62
C SER A 112 -8.44 8.34 64.18
N LEU A 113 -7.70 7.33 63.71
CA LEU A 113 -7.23 7.23 62.33
C LEU A 113 -8.40 7.04 61.37
N ILE A 114 -9.35 6.16 61.69
CA ILE A 114 -10.57 5.94 60.88
C ILE A 114 -11.41 7.22 60.79
N LYS A 115 -11.52 8.00 61.87
CA LYS A 115 -12.24 9.27 61.90
C LYS A 115 -11.53 10.37 61.09
N SER A 116 -10.19 10.42 61.13
CA SER A 116 -9.39 11.38 60.37
C SER A 116 -9.32 11.05 58.88
N VAL A 117 -9.37 9.77 58.50
CA VAL A 117 -9.39 9.34 57.09
C VAL A 117 -10.74 9.65 56.42
N LYS A 118 -11.87 9.63 57.16
CA LYS A 118 -13.20 9.97 56.62
C LYS A 118 -13.33 11.42 56.12
N THR A 119 -12.46 12.34 56.54
CA THR A 119 -12.50 13.75 56.09
C THR A 119 -11.76 14.02 54.76
N LEU A 120 -11.09 13.03 54.17
CA LEU A 120 -10.47 13.11 52.83
C LEU A 120 -11.39 12.61 51.70
N THR A 121 -12.70 12.90 51.80
CA THR A 121 -13.65 12.58 50.73
C THR A 121 -13.51 13.60 49.59
N ILE A 122 -12.45 13.47 48.79
CA ILE A 122 -12.47 13.95 47.41
C ILE A 122 -13.39 12.96 46.68
N LYS A 123 -14.53 13.44 46.18
CA LYS A 123 -15.42 12.62 45.34
C LYS A 123 -14.56 12.00 44.23
N PRO A 124 -14.54 10.66 44.08
CA PRO A 124 -13.77 10.04 43.00
C PRO A 124 -14.27 10.66 41.68
N PRO A 125 -13.38 11.20 40.82
CA PRO A 125 -13.80 11.70 39.53
C PRO A 125 -14.49 10.54 38.83
N SER A 126 -15.78 10.72 38.51
CA SER A 126 -16.60 9.69 37.90
C SER A 126 -15.81 9.08 36.74
N VAL A 127 -15.61 7.76 36.78
CA VAL A 127 -14.86 7.00 35.76
C VAL A 127 -15.39 7.33 34.36
N GLU A 128 -16.67 7.68 34.27
CA GLU A 128 -17.36 8.12 33.07
C GLU A 128 -16.90 9.48 32.54
N ALA A 129 -16.55 10.44 33.40
CA ALA A 129 -15.98 11.73 33.01
C ALA A 129 -14.51 11.59 32.56
N THR A 130 -13.76 10.71 33.20
CA THR A 130 -12.38 10.38 32.81
C THR A 130 -12.36 9.60 31.49
N LEU A 131 -13.25 8.61 31.33
CA LEU A 131 -13.43 7.88 30.07
C LEU A 131 -13.96 8.79 28.96
N ALA A 132 -14.87 9.72 29.26
CA ALA A 132 -15.35 10.70 28.30
C ALA A 132 -14.22 11.61 27.85
N ASN A 133 -13.40 12.14 28.77
CA ASN A 133 -12.23 12.95 28.41
C ASN A 133 -11.19 12.17 27.61
N LEU A 134 -10.92 10.92 27.97
CA LEU A 134 -10.01 10.06 27.22
C LEU A 134 -10.58 9.71 25.84
N ARG A 135 -11.89 9.48 25.73
CA ARG A 135 -12.57 9.25 24.45
C ARG A 135 -12.58 10.50 23.57
N THR A 136 -12.82 11.69 24.12
CA THR A 136 -12.77 12.94 23.36
C THR A 136 -11.34 13.28 22.98
N GLN A 137 -10.36 13.09 23.87
CA GLN A 137 -8.94 13.25 23.52
C GLN A 137 -8.53 12.25 22.43
N PHE A 138 -8.94 10.99 22.54
CA PHE A 138 -8.65 9.98 21.53
C PHE A 138 -9.33 10.29 20.21
N TRP A 139 -10.60 10.71 20.22
CA TRP A 139 -11.35 11.08 19.01
C TRP A 139 -10.77 12.33 18.34
N VAL A 140 -10.45 13.38 19.10
CA VAL A 140 -9.78 14.58 18.58
C VAL A 140 -8.40 14.25 18.03
N THR A 141 -7.61 13.41 18.72
CA THR A 141 -6.27 13.03 18.24
C THR A 141 -6.35 12.14 16.98
N ASN A 142 -7.33 11.25 16.92
CA ASN A 142 -7.54 10.30 15.81
C ASN A 142 -8.28 10.91 14.61
N GLU A 143 -9.04 12.00 14.81
CA GLU A 143 -9.66 12.77 13.72
C GLU A 143 -8.67 13.81 13.16
N PHE A 144 -7.77 14.33 14.00
CA PHE A 144 -6.72 15.26 13.57
C PHE A 144 -5.51 14.57 12.93
N GLN A 145 -5.19 13.34 13.35
CA GLN A 145 -4.44 12.39 12.53
C GLN A 145 -5.40 11.76 11.52
N GLY A 146 -5.78 12.50 10.48
CA GLY A 146 -6.57 11.93 9.39
C GLY A 146 -6.01 10.57 9.02
N SER A 147 -6.87 9.53 9.07
CA SER A 147 -6.49 8.12 8.90
C SER A 147 -5.46 7.98 7.78
N GLU A 148 -4.49 7.07 7.92
CA GLU A 148 -3.50 6.78 6.86
C GLU A 148 -4.16 6.66 5.47
N THR A 149 -5.36 6.06 5.44
CA THR A 149 -6.19 5.94 4.25
C THR A 149 -6.71 7.27 3.71
N GLN A 150 -6.97 8.27 4.55
CA GLN A 150 -7.34 9.63 4.15
C GLN A 150 -6.15 10.41 3.60
N GLN A 151 -4.95 10.27 4.17
CA GLN A 151 -3.74 10.89 3.63
C GLN A 151 -3.41 10.33 2.24
N ILE A 152 -3.47 9.00 2.10
CA ILE A 152 -3.30 8.32 0.83
C ILE A 152 -4.43 8.70 -0.15
N LYS A 153 -5.70 8.73 0.29
CA LYS A 153 -6.80 9.21 -0.56
C LYS A 153 -6.61 10.65 -1.01
N LYS A 154 -6.06 11.53 -0.18
CA LYS A 154 -5.75 12.92 -0.53
C LYS A 154 -4.64 13.01 -1.58
N LEU A 155 -3.64 12.12 -1.50
CA LEU A 155 -2.59 11.95 -2.50
C LEU A 155 -3.15 11.49 -3.87
N PHE A 156 -4.22 10.68 -3.86
CA PHE A 156 -4.87 10.22 -5.10
C PHE A 156 -5.98 11.14 -5.63
N SER A 157 -6.66 11.92 -4.78
CA SER A 157 -7.89 12.60 -5.18
C SER A 157 -7.66 13.98 -5.78
N ASP A 158 -6.73 14.80 -5.27
CA ASP A 158 -6.82 16.25 -5.53
C ASP A 158 -5.50 16.99 -5.76
N PHE A 159 -4.51 16.36 -6.40
CA PHE A 159 -3.30 17.08 -6.77
C PHE A 159 -3.21 17.41 -8.25
N HIS A 160 -3.74 18.58 -8.59
CA HIS A 160 -3.65 19.17 -9.92
C HIS A 160 -2.43 20.10 -9.95
N LEU A 161 -1.55 19.91 -10.93
CA LEU A 161 -0.34 20.70 -11.10
C LEU A 161 -0.65 22.21 -11.20
N GLY A 162 -1.80 22.58 -11.79
CA GLY A 162 -2.23 23.98 -11.91
C GLY A 162 -1.11 24.84 -12.50
N ASP A 163 -0.76 25.93 -11.81
CA ASP A 163 0.40 26.81 -12.08
C ASP A 163 1.60 26.53 -11.14
N LYS A 164 1.61 25.40 -10.45
CA LYS A 164 2.64 25.09 -9.45
C LYS A 164 3.82 24.37 -10.09
N LYS A 165 5.02 24.69 -9.61
CA LYS A 165 6.25 24.03 -10.01
C LYS A 165 6.18 22.51 -9.75
N PRO A 166 6.55 21.67 -10.73
CA PRO A 166 6.69 20.22 -10.56
C PRO A 166 7.45 19.79 -9.29
N SER A 167 8.50 20.50 -8.87
CA SER A 167 9.24 20.22 -7.65
C SER A 167 8.44 20.47 -6.37
N PHE A 168 7.58 21.49 -6.37
CA PHE A 168 6.70 21.79 -5.24
C PHE A 168 5.65 20.69 -5.07
N LEU A 169 5.07 20.23 -6.19
CA LEU A 169 4.17 19.08 -6.21
C LEU A 169 4.83 17.85 -5.58
N LEU A 170 6.05 17.52 -6.01
CA LEU A 170 6.77 16.37 -5.48
C LEU A 170 6.98 16.47 -3.97
N ARG A 171 7.42 17.63 -3.48
CA ARG A 171 7.69 17.86 -2.06
C ARG A 171 6.42 17.73 -1.23
N GLN A 172 5.28 18.20 -1.74
CA GLN A 172 4.00 18.06 -1.05
C GLN A 172 3.53 16.59 -1.03
N MET A 173 3.78 15.82 -2.09
CA MET A 173 3.49 14.38 -2.10
C MET A 173 4.41 13.59 -1.14
N GLN A 174 5.66 14.00 -0.96
CA GLN A 174 6.57 13.44 0.04
C GLN A 174 6.09 13.73 1.47
N ASP A 175 5.68 14.97 1.75
CA ASP A 175 5.18 15.38 3.06
C ASP A 175 3.90 14.61 3.45
N LEU A 176 2.98 14.45 2.49
CA LEU A 176 1.73 13.69 2.70
C LEU A 176 1.96 12.18 2.81
N SER A 177 3.02 11.66 2.21
CA SER A 177 3.34 10.23 2.29
C SER A 177 4.17 9.86 3.50
N LEU A 178 4.73 10.82 4.26
CA LEU A 178 5.50 10.60 5.50
C LEU A 178 6.53 9.44 5.37
N ASN A 179 7.20 9.33 4.21
CA ASN A 179 8.12 8.23 3.84
C ASN A 179 7.53 6.81 3.90
N LYS A 180 6.21 6.65 3.83
CA LYS A 180 5.51 5.36 3.81
C LYS A 180 5.38 4.75 2.42
N VAL A 181 5.57 5.57 1.39
CA VAL A 181 5.45 5.20 -0.02
C VAL A 181 6.85 5.05 -0.61
N THR A 182 7.06 4.02 -1.43
CA THR A 182 8.35 3.83 -2.11
C THR A 182 8.62 4.98 -3.08
N GLU A 183 9.89 5.36 -3.19
CA GLU A 183 10.32 6.47 -4.06
C GLU A 183 9.91 6.24 -5.52
N ASP A 184 9.96 4.99 -5.98
CA ASP A 184 9.51 4.59 -7.33
C ASP A 184 8.01 4.79 -7.54
N PHE A 185 7.18 4.43 -6.55
CA PHE A 185 5.73 4.63 -6.66
C PHE A 185 5.38 6.11 -6.65
N LEU A 186 6.07 6.88 -5.80
CA LEU A 186 5.93 8.34 -5.76
C LEU A 186 6.33 8.97 -7.10
N LYS A 187 7.42 8.50 -7.72
CA LYS A 187 7.88 8.91 -9.05
C LYS A 187 6.82 8.63 -10.11
N ILE A 188 6.23 7.43 -10.13
CA ILE A 188 5.18 7.06 -11.09
C ILE A 188 3.97 7.97 -10.94
N LEU A 189 3.49 8.16 -9.70
CA LEU A 189 2.32 8.98 -9.43
C LEU A 189 2.58 10.46 -9.78
N TRP A 190 3.76 10.96 -9.46
CA TRP A 190 4.19 12.32 -9.80
C TRP A 190 4.24 12.53 -11.32
N MET A 191 4.86 11.60 -12.05
CA MET A 191 4.91 11.62 -13.51
C MET A 191 3.52 11.63 -14.13
N GLN A 192 2.58 10.82 -13.62
CA GLN A 192 1.19 10.80 -14.11
C GLN A 192 0.44 12.12 -13.95
N ARG A 193 0.88 13.01 -13.03
CA ARG A 193 0.26 14.33 -12.81
C ARG A 193 0.89 15.44 -13.66
N LEU A 194 2.02 15.19 -14.32
CA LEU A 194 2.70 16.15 -15.18
C LEU A 194 2.09 16.15 -16.60
N PRO A 195 2.11 17.27 -17.33
CA PRO A 195 1.70 17.30 -18.72
C PRO A 195 2.68 16.49 -19.61
N VAL A 196 2.15 15.99 -20.73
CA VAL A 196 2.82 14.99 -21.59
C VAL A 196 4.17 15.46 -22.13
N ASN A 197 4.31 16.76 -22.43
CA ASN A 197 5.56 17.38 -22.87
C ASN A 197 6.68 17.28 -21.83
N VAL A 198 6.36 17.42 -20.55
CA VAL A 198 7.32 17.27 -19.45
C VAL A 198 7.63 15.79 -19.24
N GLN A 199 6.63 14.90 -19.28
CA GLN A 199 6.84 13.46 -19.10
C GLN A 199 7.81 12.86 -20.12
N ALA A 200 7.68 13.22 -21.40
CA ALA A 200 8.51 12.66 -22.48
C ALA A 200 10.02 12.95 -22.29
N ILE A 201 10.35 14.14 -21.78
CA ILE A 201 11.74 14.53 -21.53
C ILE A 201 12.25 13.88 -20.24
N LEU A 202 11.41 13.81 -19.19
CA LEU A 202 11.77 13.17 -17.93
C LEU A 202 11.91 11.65 -18.05
N SER A 203 11.19 10.98 -18.95
CA SER A 203 11.36 9.54 -19.21
C SER A 203 12.75 9.19 -19.75
N ALA A 204 13.44 10.15 -20.38
CA ALA A 204 14.82 9.96 -20.83
C ALA A 204 15.85 10.23 -19.70
N ALA A 205 15.44 10.82 -18.58
CA ALA A 205 16.31 11.19 -17.47
C ALA A 205 16.33 10.09 -16.39
N THR A 206 17.52 9.57 -16.09
CA THR A 206 17.75 8.50 -15.09
C THR A 206 18.22 9.03 -13.74
N GLU A 207 17.96 10.30 -13.45
CA GLU A 207 18.45 10.98 -12.25
C GLU A 207 17.59 10.71 -11.00
N ASN A 208 18.09 11.12 -9.83
CA ASN A 208 17.40 11.01 -8.55
C ASN A 208 16.11 11.84 -8.56
N LEU A 209 15.11 11.45 -7.75
CA LEU A 209 13.77 12.07 -7.76
C LEU A 209 13.81 13.59 -7.51
N THR A 210 14.70 14.05 -6.65
CA THR A 210 14.92 15.49 -6.38
C THR A 210 15.49 16.24 -7.58
N GLN A 211 16.40 15.61 -8.34
CA GLN A 211 17.01 16.22 -9.54
C GLN A 211 16.02 16.19 -10.72
N LEU A 212 15.27 15.10 -10.86
CA LEU A 212 14.18 14.95 -11.81
C LEU A 212 13.13 16.06 -11.64
N ALA A 213 12.79 16.40 -10.39
CA ALA A 213 11.93 17.54 -10.07
C ALA A 213 12.50 18.89 -10.49
N GLN A 214 13.81 19.13 -10.32
CA GLN A 214 14.45 20.36 -10.78
C GLN A 214 14.50 20.46 -12.31
N LEU A 215 14.69 19.34 -13.00
CA LEU A 215 14.66 19.27 -14.46
C LEU A 215 13.24 19.56 -14.97
N ALA A 216 12.23 18.97 -14.32
CA ALA A 216 10.82 19.20 -14.61
C ALA A 216 10.44 20.69 -14.46
N ASP A 217 10.92 21.36 -13.41
CA ASP A 217 10.71 22.80 -13.22
C ASP A 217 11.24 23.62 -14.39
N LYS A 218 12.47 23.31 -14.87
CA LYS A 218 13.06 24.01 -16.01
C LYS A 218 12.22 23.82 -17.26
N ILE A 219 11.83 22.58 -17.58
CA ILE A 219 10.99 22.29 -18.76
C ILE A 219 9.65 23.00 -18.65
N TYR A 220 9.05 23.00 -17.46
CA TYR A 220 7.75 23.62 -17.23
C TYR A 220 7.82 25.14 -17.38
N GLU A 221 8.90 25.79 -16.93
CA GLU A 221 9.15 27.21 -17.19
C GLU A 221 9.28 27.50 -18.69
N PHE A 222 9.95 26.64 -19.47
CA PHE A 222 10.05 26.80 -20.93
C PHE A 222 8.76 26.49 -21.68
N ALA A 223 7.85 25.70 -21.09
CA ALA A 223 6.58 25.33 -21.71
C ALA A 223 5.45 26.31 -21.39
N SER A 224 5.66 27.22 -20.44
CA SER A 224 4.68 28.22 -20.00
C SER A 224 4.90 29.61 -20.65
N ASP A 225 5.83 29.72 -21.60
CA ASP A 225 6.14 30.91 -22.41
C ASP A 225 5.66 30.74 -23.86
#